data_AF-A0A0M1LD03-F1
#
_entry.id   AF-A0A0M1LD03-F1
#
_cell.length_a   1.000
_cell.length_b   1.000
_cell.length_c   1.000
_cell.angle_alpha   90.00
_cell.angle_beta   90.00
_cell.angle_gamma   90.00
#
_symmetry.space_group_name_H-M   'P 1'
#
loop_
_entity.id
_entity.type
_entity.pdbx_description
1 polymer ?
#
loop_
_entity_poly.entity_id
_entity_poly.type
_entity_poly.pdbx_seq_one_letter_code
_entity_poly.pdbx_strand_id
1 'polypeptide(L)'
;MKIEKKNTMSSYTMDVIGNKAILSSKGMFSKEDAENYISDFVTFTKSNNTSSLILVIENAELKTSFPDVKPFYDKMSDLYINSNFKKKYMLMPASAIAGMQIKKLDEKFFSEIKVISSIDQAI
;
A
#
# COMPACT_ATOMS: atom_id res chain seq x y z
N MET A 1 12.39 -9.40 -4.94
CA MET A 1 12.76 -8.20 -5.76
C MET A 1 12.48 -6.96 -4.93
N LYS A 2 13.35 -5.94 -5.01
CA LYS A 2 13.12 -4.64 -4.37
C LYS A 2 12.85 -3.56 -5.42
N ILE A 3 11.77 -2.78 -5.24
CA ILE A 3 11.49 -1.55 -5.99
C ILE A 3 11.56 -0.38 -5.03
N GLU A 4 12.19 0.71 -5.44
CA GLU A 4 12.27 1.95 -4.66
C GLU A 4 12.15 3.15 -5.60
N LYS A 5 11.27 4.09 -5.24
CA LYS A 5 11.16 5.40 -5.89
C LYS A 5 11.12 6.50 -4.85
N LYS A 6 11.74 7.63 -5.18
CA LYS A 6 11.80 8.81 -4.34
C LYS A 6 11.85 10.06 -5.19
N ASN A 7 11.09 11.07 -4.78
CA ASN A 7 11.19 12.43 -5.29
C ASN A 7 11.21 13.42 -4.10
N THR A 8 11.07 14.71 -4.37
CA THR A 8 11.11 15.77 -3.35
C THR A 8 9.94 15.69 -2.35
N MET A 9 8.78 15.19 -2.78
CA MET A 9 7.51 15.23 -2.03
C MET A 9 7.13 13.88 -1.43
N SER A 10 7.54 12.77 -2.06
CA SER A 10 7.12 11.42 -1.71
C SER A 10 8.22 10.37 -1.93
N SER A 11 8.04 9.22 -1.30
CA SER A 11 8.84 8.02 -1.58
C SER A 11 8.03 6.77 -1.31
N TYR A 12 8.34 5.69 -2.03
CA TYR A 12 7.83 4.36 -1.71
C TYR A 12 8.85 3.26 -1.97
N THR A 13 8.66 2.15 -1.26
CA THR A 13 9.41 0.92 -1.45
C THR A 13 8.48 -0.27 -1.52
N MET A 14 8.85 -1.28 -2.31
CA MET A 14 8.22 -2.60 -2.31
C MET A 14 9.33 -3.62 -2.17
N ASP A 15 9.35 -4.36 -1.07
CA ASP A 15 10.41 -5.33 -0.79
C ASP A 15 9.86 -6.61 -0.17
N VAL A 16 10.60 -7.71 -0.33
CA VAL A 16 10.31 -8.98 0.34
C VAL A 16 11.30 -9.18 1.47
N ILE A 17 10.82 -9.14 2.71
CA ILE A 17 11.61 -9.35 3.92
C ILE A 17 11.08 -10.61 4.61
N GLY A 18 11.86 -11.68 4.56
CA GLY A 18 11.42 -13.00 5.02
C GLY A 18 10.19 -13.48 4.25
N ASN A 19 9.07 -13.70 4.96
CA ASN A 19 7.80 -14.11 4.36
C ASN A 19 6.82 -12.95 4.11
N LYS A 20 7.28 -11.69 4.20
CA LYS A 20 6.45 -10.49 4.08
C LYS A 20 6.83 -9.70 2.84
N ALA A 21 5.83 -9.31 2.06
CA ALA A 21 5.95 -8.23 1.10
C ALA A 21 5.58 -6.92 1.80
N ILE A 22 6.56 -6.05 2.04
CA ILE A 22 6.37 -4.77 2.73
C ILE A 22 6.37 -3.65 1.70
N LEU A 23 5.24 -2.95 1.64
CA LEU A 23 4.99 -1.84 0.73
C LEU A 23 4.88 -0.57 1.56
N SER A 24 5.97 0.18 1.65
CA SER A 24 6.03 1.42 2.44
C SER A 24 5.78 2.63 1.57
N SER A 25 4.92 3.54 2.01
CA SER A 25 4.62 4.80 1.32
C SER A 25 4.75 5.99 2.27
N LYS A 26 5.44 7.03 1.83
CA LYS A 26 5.75 8.22 2.65
C LYS A 26 5.49 9.50 1.87
N GLY A 27 5.14 10.56 2.59
CA GLY A 27 4.99 11.90 2.03
C GLY A 27 3.70 12.08 1.23
N MET A 28 3.71 13.00 0.28
CA MET A 28 2.52 13.47 -0.43
C MET A 28 2.58 13.06 -1.90
N PHE A 29 1.75 12.09 -2.28
CA PHE A 29 1.76 11.52 -3.62
C PHE A 29 1.10 12.47 -4.62
N SER A 30 1.77 12.66 -5.75
CA SER A 30 1.19 13.23 -6.96
C SER A 30 0.42 12.16 -7.76
N LYS A 31 -0.29 12.58 -8.80
CA LYS A 31 -0.89 11.66 -9.79
C LYS A 31 0.15 10.73 -10.42
N GLU A 32 1.30 11.27 -10.84
CA GLU A 32 2.38 10.49 -11.44
C GLU A 32 2.93 9.43 -10.47
N ASP A 33 3.07 9.78 -9.20
CA ASP A 33 3.50 8.82 -8.17
C ASP A 33 2.51 7.67 -8.02
N ALA A 34 1.21 7.97 -8.06
CA ALA A 34 0.17 6.96 -7.95
C ALA A 34 0.13 6.01 -9.18
N GLU A 35 0.31 6.55 -10.38
CA GLU A 35 0.42 5.77 -11.62
C GLU A 35 1.65 4.85 -11.61
N ASN A 36 2.80 5.40 -11.22
CA ASN A 36 4.04 4.66 -11.05
C ASN A 36 3.89 3.53 -10.02
N TYR A 37 3.31 3.84 -8.86
CA TYR A 37 3.08 2.87 -7.79
C TYR A 37 2.23 1.69 -8.25
N ILE A 38 1.14 1.95 -9.00
CA ILE A 38 0.29 0.88 -9.54
C ILE A 38 1.05 -0.01 -10.52
N SER A 39 1.81 0.59 -11.44
CA SER A 39 2.62 -0.16 -12.42
C SER A 39 3.67 -1.03 -11.73
N ASP A 40 4.34 -0.46 -10.73
CA ASP A 40 5.37 -1.14 -9.95
C ASP A 40 4.77 -2.25 -9.09
N PHE A 41 3.56 -2.08 -8.54
CA PHE A 41 2.86 -3.14 -7.81
C PHE A 41 2.51 -4.33 -8.71
N VAL A 42 2.02 -4.07 -9.93
CA VAL A 42 1.74 -5.14 -10.90
C VAL A 42 3.03 -5.86 -11.29
N THR A 43 4.12 -5.14 -11.49
CA THR A 43 5.44 -5.72 -11.77
C THR A 43 5.91 -6.56 -10.58
N PHE A 44 5.81 -6.02 -9.37
CA PHE A 44 6.20 -6.69 -8.13
C PHE A 44 5.43 -7.99 -7.90
N THR A 45 4.12 -7.97 -8.07
CA THR A 45 3.28 -9.16 -7.86
C THR A 45 3.54 -10.25 -8.90
N LYS A 46 3.91 -9.90 -10.13
CA LYS A 46 4.31 -10.87 -11.17
C LYS A 46 5.70 -11.46 -10.92
N SER A 47 6.62 -10.67 -10.37
CA SER A 47 8.01 -11.09 -10.13
C SER A 47 8.23 -11.85 -8.82
N ASN A 48 7.22 -11.96 -7.96
CA ASN A 48 7.34 -12.66 -6.67
C ASN A 48 6.21 -13.71 -6.53
N ASN A 49 6.48 -14.81 -5.81
CA ASN A 49 5.44 -15.80 -5.47
C ASN A 49 4.53 -15.27 -4.35
N THR A 50 3.62 -14.35 -4.69
CA THR A 50 2.73 -13.67 -3.74
C THR A 50 1.87 -14.62 -2.91
N SER A 51 1.48 -15.78 -3.46
CA SER A 51 0.73 -16.83 -2.75
C SER A 51 1.46 -17.42 -1.54
N SER A 52 2.77 -17.22 -1.46
CA SER A 52 3.59 -17.65 -0.32
C SER A 52 3.80 -16.56 0.73
N LEU A 53 3.45 -15.30 0.43
CA LEU A 53 3.80 -14.11 1.18
C LEU A 53 2.61 -13.49 1.92
N ILE A 54 2.92 -12.74 2.98
CA ILE A 54 2.01 -11.84 3.67
C ILE A 54 2.19 -10.44 3.11
N LEU A 55 1.12 -9.77 2.70
CA LEU A 55 1.18 -8.37 2.29
C LEU A 55 1.09 -7.46 3.52
N VAL A 56 2.00 -6.50 3.63
CA VAL A 56 1.97 -5.42 4.62
C VAL A 56 2.03 -4.08 3.90
N ILE A 57 0.94 -3.33 3.96
CA ILE A 57 0.84 -1.97 3.44
C ILE A 57 1.18 -1.01 4.58
N GLU A 58 2.37 -0.43 4.53
CA GLU A 58 2.91 0.42 5.58
C GLU A 58 2.75 1.89 5.16
N ASN A 59 1.71 2.54 5.67
CA ASN A 59 1.38 3.92 5.32
C ASN A 59 1.55 4.88 6.50
N ALA A 60 2.29 4.54 7.56
CA ALA A 60 2.32 5.34 8.79
C ALA A 60 2.81 6.78 8.52
N GLU A 61 3.74 6.93 7.59
CA GLU A 61 4.32 8.21 7.16
C GLU A 61 3.66 8.81 5.89
N LEU A 62 2.56 8.21 5.41
CA LEU A 62 1.78 8.75 4.30
C LEU A 62 1.08 10.04 4.74
N LYS A 63 1.26 11.10 3.97
CA LYS A 63 0.55 12.38 4.14
C LYS A 63 -0.67 12.42 3.23
N THR A 64 -1.49 13.45 3.42
CA THR A 64 -2.65 13.69 2.56
C THR A 64 -2.21 13.80 1.11
N SER A 65 -2.79 12.98 0.23
CA SER A 65 -2.54 13.10 -1.21
C SER A 65 -3.37 14.23 -1.83
N PHE A 66 -2.94 14.69 -3.00
CA PHE A 66 -3.69 15.65 -3.79
C PHE A 66 -5.08 15.10 -4.19
N PRO A 67 -6.11 15.95 -4.38
CA PRO A 67 -7.47 15.49 -4.69
C PRO A 67 -7.59 14.63 -5.95
N ASP A 68 -6.76 14.88 -6.96
CA ASP A 68 -6.68 14.14 -8.22
C ASP A 68 -6.11 12.72 -8.05
N VAL A 69 -5.57 12.38 -6.89
CA VAL A 69 -5.12 11.03 -6.54
C VAL A 69 -6.29 10.12 -6.14
N LYS A 70 -7.48 10.67 -5.84
CA LYS A 70 -8.63 9.87 -5.38
C LYS A 70 -8.95 8.67 -6.28
N PRO A 71 -9.06 8.80 -7.62
CA PRO A 71 -9.38 7.67 -8.51
C PRO A 71 -8.37 6.51 -8.42
N PHE A 72 -7.15 6.81 -7.99
CA PHE A 72 -6.09 5.81 -7.85
C PHE A 72 -6.22 4.99 -6.57
N TYR A 73 -6.83 5.54 -5.51
CA TYR A 73 -7.11 4.76 -4.30
C TYR A 73 -8.10 3.64 -4.58
N ASP A 74 -9.16 3.92 -5.33
CA ASP A 74 -10.19 2.93 -5.67
C ASP A 74 -9.54 1.79 -6.49
N LYS A 75 -8.73 2.15 -7.50
CA LYS A 75 -7.98 1.17 -8.32
C LYS A 75 -6.95 0.37 -7.49
N MET A 76 -6.21 1.01 -6.60
CA MET A 76 -5.20 0.34 -5.78
C MET A 76 -5.85 -0.57 -4.73
N SER A 77 -6.98 -0.14 -4.17
CA SER A 77 -7.84 -0.95 -3.30
C SER A 77 -8.23 -2.26 -3.98
N ASP A 78 -8.76 -2.19 -5.21
CA ASP A 78 -9.10 -3.38 -6.00
C ASP A 78 -7.88 -4.28 -6.26
N LEU A 79 -6.72 -3.70 -6.56
CA LEU A 79 -5.50 -4.47 -6.78
C LEU A 79 -5.05 -5.21 -5.52
N TYR A 80 -5.11 -4.58 -4.35
CA TYR A 80 -4.80 -5.25 -3.10
C TYR A 80 -5.82 -6.34 -2.77
N ILE A 81 -7.11 -6.05 -2.90
CA ILE A 81 -8.18 -7.02 -2.67
C ILE A 81 -8.02 -8.25 -3.56
N ASN A 82 -7.74 -8.07 -4.85
CA ASN A 82 -7.65 -9.18 -5.81
C ASN A 82 -6.25 -9.83 -5.87
N SER A 83 -5.26 -9.28 -5.16
CA SER A 83 -3.92 -9.88 -5.11
C SER A 83 -3.91 -11.19 -4.29
N ASN A 84 -3.17 -12.18 -4.76
CA ASN A 84 -3.15 -13.53 -4.20
C ASN A 84 -2.15 -13.68 -3.04
N PHE A 85 -2.15 -12.77 -2.07
CA PHE A 85 -1.33 -12.91 -0.85
C PHE A 85 -2.04 -13.78 0.19
N LYS A 86 -1.27 -14.51 1.02
CA LYS A 86 -1.83 -15.37 2.08
C LYS A 86 -2.73 -14.61 3.04
N LYS A 87 -2.27 -13.43 3.44
CA LYS A 87 -2.92 -12.49 4.35
C LYS A 87 -2.49 -11.08 3.97
N LYS A 88 -3.33 -10.10 4.29
CA LYS A 88 -3.11 -8.70 3.94
C LYS A 88 -3.34 -7.85 5.17
N TYR A 89 -2.37 -6.99 5.46
CA TYR A 89 -2.38 -6.11 6.61
C TYR A 89 -2.08 -4.67 6.18
N MET A 90 -2.61 -3.70 6.92
CA MET A 90 -2.33 -2.29 6.72
C MET A 90 -2.02 -1.58 8.03
N LEU A 91 -0.97 -0.76 8.04
CA LEU A 91 -0.76 0.25 9.06
C LEU A 91 -1.41 1.54 8.59
N MET A 92 -2.33 2.07 9.39
CA MET A 92 -2.99 3.34 9.06
C MET A 92 -2.01 4.52 9.17
N PRO A 93 -2.17 5.55 8.32
CA PRO A 93 -1.38 6.77 8.43
C PRO A 93 -1.52 7.43 9.79
N ALA A 94 -0.41 7.99 10.30
CA ALA A 94 -0.44 8.84 11.49
C ALA A 94 -1.18 10.17 11.22
N SER A 95 -1.21 10.62 9.96
CA SER A 95 -2.02 11.77 9.54
C SER A 95 -3.51 11.45 9.64
N ALA A 96 -4.23 12.18 10.50
CA ALA A 96 -5.67 12.03 10.67
C ALA A 96 -6.44 12.23 9.35
N ILE A 97 -6.00 13.17 8.51
CA ILE A 97 -6.62 13.45 7.21
C ILE A 97 -6.39 12.28 6.23
N ALA A 98 -5.15 11.77 6.14
CA ALA A 98 -4.86 10.63 5.27
C ALA A 98 -5.57 9.36 5.76
N GLY A 99 -5.62 9.14 7.07
CA GLY A 99 -6.40 8.06 7.67
C GLY A 99 -7.88 8.18 7.38
N MET A 100 -8.45 9.39 7.38
CA MET A 100 -9.85 9.62 7.00
C MET A 100 -10.09 9.35 5.50
N GLN A 101 -9.13 9.64 4.61
CA GLN A 101 -9.23 9.31 3.19
C GLN A 101 -9.25 7.78 2.97
N ILE A 102 -8.42 7.03 3.70
CA ILE A 102 -8.40 5.56 3.63
C ILE A 102 -9.67 4.96 4.24
N LYS A 103 -10.18 5.52 5.34
CA LYS A 103 -11.45 5.07 5.95
C LYS A 103 -12.68 5.26 5.06
N LYS A 104 -12.59 6.07 4.00
CA LYS A 104 -13.64 6.22 2.98
C LYS A 104 -13.61 5.12 1.92
N LEU A 105 -12.59 4.24 1.94
CA LEU A 105 -12.63 3.02 1.14
C LEU A 105 -13.80 2.14 1.57
N ASP A 106 -14.24 1.27 0.67
CA ASP A 106 -15.42 0.44 0.88
C ASP A 106 -15.25 -0.59 2.00
N GLU A 107 -16.38 -1.16 2.46
CA GLU A 107 -16.38 -2.21 3.48
C GLU A 107 -15.60 -3.46 3.04
N LYS A 108 -15.58 -3.73 1.73
CA LYS A 108 -14.87 -4.86 1.13
C LYS A 108 -13.35 -4.75 1.35
N PHE A 109 -12.81 -3.53 1.29
CA PHE A 109 -11.39 -3.30 1.58
C PHE A 109 -11.05 -3.74 3.01
N PHE A 110 -11.86 -3.31 3.98
CA PHE A 110 -11.60 -3.60 5.39
C PHE A 110 -11.98 -5.02 5.81
N SER A 111 -12.80 -5.74 5.03
CA SER A 111 -13.01 -7.18 5.23
C SER A 111 -11.82 -8.03 4.74
N GLU A 112 -11.11 -7.57 3.71
CA GLU A 112 -9.99 -8.28 3.09
C GLU A 112 -8.63 -7.92 3.67
N ILE A 113 -8.49 -6.72 4.24
CA ILE A 113 -7.22 -6.16 4.71
C ILE A 113 -7.36 -5.75 6.16
N LYS A 114 -6.64 -6.46 7.05
CA LYS A 114 -6.70 -6.21 8.49
C LYS A 114 -5.83 -5.02 8.87
N VAL A 115 -6.41 -4.05 9.56
CA VAL A 115 -5.66 -2.94 10.15
C VAL A 115 -4.86 -3.41 11.36
N ILE A 116 -3.59 -3.03 11.42
CA ILE A 116 -2.64 -3.36 12.49
C ILE A 116 -1.94 -2.10 12.98
N SER A 117 -1.42 -2.13 14.21
CA SER A 117 -0.71 -0.99 14.82
C SER A 117 0.81 -1.07 14.73
N SER A 118 1.37 -2.24 14.39
CA SER A 118 2.80 -2.42 14.12
C SER A 118 3.02 -3.60 13.15
N ILE A 119 4.11 -3.56 12.39
CA ILE A 119 4.46 -4.60 11.41
C ILE A 119 4.59 -5.99 12.07
N ASP A 120 5.01 -6.05 13.33
CA ASP A 120 5.17 -7.30 14.09
C ASP A 120 3.87 -8.08 14.28
N GLN A 121 2.72 -7.41 14.17
CA GLN A 121 1.40 -8.07 14.23
C GLN A 121 1.04 -8.82 12.94
N ALA A 122 1.78 -8.62 11.85
CA ALA A 122 1.56 -9.31 10.59
C ALA A 122 2.12 -10.75 10.65
N ILE A 123 1.26 -11.71 11.00
CA ILE A 123 1.57 -13.15 11.13
C ILE A 123 0.75 -14.02 10.19
#